data_AF-D5ERK9-F1
#
_entry.id   AF-D5ERK9-F1
#
_cell.length_a   1.000
_cell.length_b   1.000
_cell.length_c   1.000
_cell.angle_alpha   90.00
_cell.angle_beta   90.00
_cell.angle_gamma   90.00
#
_symmetry.space_group_name_H-M   'P 1'
#
loop_
_entity.id
_entity.type
_entity.pdbx_description
1 polymer ?
#
loop_
_entity_poly.entity_id
_entity_poly.type
_entity_poly.pdbx_seq_one_letter_code
_entity_poly.pdbx_strand_id
1 'polypeptide(L)'
;MVYGLFARDLSAAEVKSLCLMKWNHLKVLATLPSHRFLIKRGKEQVVLKVRQIQQATSVLDYLDSLAPMPIRISRIGKHRALPADFEKVPFEQYLYVDNLFQGYLNTQQDELLLQMAQILYGSDHVKPSKAHLVGIFYWMASLKQYFASLFTNFYKPAPAKGEANLLGSSQPDIYSQLRDSTNAMIRALTGGDITKEERILKMDTWRALTELDAKAKEAEELRKAYKKP
;
A
#
# COMPACT_ATOMS: atom_id res chain seq x y z
N MET A 1 -2.77 -9.56 -15.25
CA MET A 1 -2.99 -8.63 -14.13
C MET A 1 -2.30 -7.31 -14.42
N VAL A 2 -2.90 -6.18 -14.03
CA VAL A 2 -2.32 -4.83 -14.21
C VAL A 2 -0.97 -4.70 -13.52
N TYR A 3 -0.81 -5.32 -12.34
CA TYR A 3 0.46 -5.30 -11.61
C TYR A 3 1.62 -5.91 -12.42
N GLY A 4 1.35 -6.82 -13.36
CA GLY A 4 2.38 -7.31 -14.27
C GLY A 4 2.78 -6.33 -15.38
N LEU A 5 1.96 -5.31 -15.64
CA LEU A 5 2.30 -4.17 -16.49
C LEU A 5 3.06 -3.13 -15.68
N PHE A 6 2.68 -2.85 -14.42
CA PHE A 6 3.45 -1.97 -13.54
C PHE A 6 4.84 -2.52 -13.20
N ALA A 7 5.01 -3.85 -13.16
CA ALA A 7 6.31 -4.48 -12.97
C ALA A 7 7.25 -4.42 -14.19
N ARG A 8 6.79 -3.86 -15.31
CA ARG A 8 7.58 -3.58 -16.50
C ARG A 8 7.67 -2.07 -16.53
N ASP A 9 8.86 -1.47 -16.54
CA ASP A 9 9.10 -0.01 -16.43
C ASP A 9 8.45 0.83 -17.55
N LEU A 10 7.13 0.78 -17.63
CA LEU A 10 6.26 1.37 -18.61
C LEU A 10 5.67 2.64 -18.01
N SER A 11 5.53 3.68 -18.82
CA SER A 11 4.83 4.89 -18.42
C SER A 11 3.36 4.61 -18.12
N ALA A 12 2.73 5.47 -17.31
CA ALA A 12 1.29 5.37 -17.02
C ALA A 12 0.44 5.35 -18.31
N ALA A 13 0.83 6.15 -19.31
CA ALA A 13 0.17 6.18 -20.62
C ALA A 13 0.27 4.84 -21.36
N GLU A 14 1.42 4.17 -21.33
CA GLU A 14 1.61 2.85 -21.93
C GLU A 14 0.81 1.78 -21.19
N VAL A 15 0.82 1.80 -19.85
CA VAL A 15 0.04 0.86 -19.05
C VAL A 15 -1.46 1.02 -19.33
N LYS A 16 -1.98 2.25 -19.30
CA LYS A 16 -3.40 2.52 -19.62
C LYS A 16 -3.74 2.09 -21.04
N SER A 17 -2.88 2.38 -22.02
CA SER A 17 -3.10 1.95 -23.40
C SER A 17 -3.15 0.42 -23.53
N LEU A 18 -2.23 -0.29 -22.88
CA LEU A 18 -2.20 -1.75 -22.88
C LEU A 18 -3.40 -2.36 -22.14
N CYS A 19 -3.83 -1.76 -21.02
CA CYS A 19 -5.03 -2.16 -20.29
C CYS A 19 -6.27 -1.98 -21.16
N LEU A 20 -6.46 -0.80 -21.76
CA LEU A 20 -7.57 -0.50 -22.66
C LEU A 20 -7.65 -1.53 -23.79
N MET A 21 -6.51 -1.84 -24.42
CA MET A 21 -6.47 -2.81 -25.52
C MET A 21 -6.77 -4.23 -25.03
N LYS A 22 -6.10 -4.70 -23.99
CA LYS A 22 -6.23 -6.09 -23.53
C LYS A 22 -7.59 -6.39 -22.91
N TRP A 23 -8.11 -5.50 -22.09
CA TRP A 23 -9.38 -5.69 -21.39
C TRP A 23 -10.59 -5.62 -22.31
N ASN A 24 -10.47 -4.89 -23.43
CA ASN A 24 -11.52 -4.82 -24.44
C ASN A 24 -11.31 -5.78 -25.62
N HIS A 25 -10.32 -6.68 -25.53
CA HIS A 25 -9.94 -7.62 -26.58
C HIS A 25 -9.63 -6.96 -27.94
N LEU A 26 -9.06 -5.76 -27.90
CA LEU A 26 -8.64 -5.02 -29.09
C LEU A 26 -7.27 -5.53 -29.54
N LYS A 27 -7.18 -5.90 -30.82
CA LYS A 27 -5.93 -6.35 -31.45
C LYS A 27 -5.55 -5.41 -32.57
N VAL A 28 -4.31 -4.92 -32.56
CA VAL A 28 -3.76 -4.15 -33.67
C VAL A 28 -3.43 -5.13 -34.80
N LEU A 29 -4.08 -4.97 -35.96
CA LEU A 29 -3.81 -5.78 -37.15
C LEU A 29 -2.74 -5.13 -38.04
N ALA A 30 -2.78 -3.82 -38.18
CA ALA A 30 -1.85 -3.06 -39.01
C ALA A 30 -1.68 -1.63 -38.51
N THR A 31 -0.48 -1.09 -38.69
CA THR A 31 -0.19 0.34 -38.55
C THR A 31 -0.39 1.00 -39.91
N LEU A 32 -1.23 2.02 -39.95
CA LEU A 32 -1.56 2.80 -41.15
C LEU A 32 -0.83 4.15 -41.11
N PRO A 33 -0.61 4.81 -42.28
CA PRO A 33 -0.03 6.15 -42.32
C PRO A 33 -0.84 7.18 -41.52
N SER A 34 -0.15 8.24 -41.09
CA SER A 34 -0.72 9.36 -40.34
C SER A 34 -1.25 8.97 -38.94
N HIS A 35 -0.48 8.16 -38.21
CA HIS A 35 -0.77 7.78 -36.82
C HIS A 35 -2.13 7.09 -36.64
N ARG A 36 -2.45 6.14 -37.53
CA ARG A 36 -3.68 5.35 -37.51
C ARG A 36 -3.37 3.87 -37.31
N PHE A 37 -4.29 3.16 -36.69
CA PHE A 37 -4.20 1.72 -36.48
C PHE A 37 -5.48 1.05 -36.95
N LEU A 38 -5.35 -0.06 -37.66
CA LEU A 38 -6.45 -0.97 -37.91
C LEU A 38 -6.59 -1.88 -36.69
N ILE A 39 -7.68 -1.73 -35.95
CA ILE A 39 -7.96 -2.47 -34.72
C ILE A 39 -9.10 -3.45 -34.96
N LYS A 40 -8.91 -4.69 -34.51
CA LYS A 40 -9.93 -5.75 -34.52
C LYS A 40 -10.54 -5.93 -33.14
N ARG A 41 -11.86 -6.02 -33.07
CA ARG A 41 -12.63 -6.43 -31.88
C ARG A 41 -13.61 -7.53 -32.29
N GLY A 42 -13.34 -8.77 -31.87
CA GLY A 42 -14.17 -9.91 -32.30
C GLY A 42 -14.16 -10.07 -33.83
N LYS A 43 -15.32 -9.90 -34.48
CA LYS A 43 -15.48 -9.93 -35.95
C LYS A 43 -15.36 -8.55 -36.61
N GLU A 44 -15.45 -7.48 -35.83
CA GLU A 44 -15.42 -6.11 -36.34
C GLU A 44 -14.00 -5.59 -36.49
N GLN A 45 -13.81 -4.70 -37.46
CA GLN A 45 -12.57 -3.97 -37.68
C GLN A 45 -12.88 -2.48 -37.76
N VAL A 46 -12.08 -1.68 -37.04
CA VAL A 46 -12.23 -0.22 -36.98
C VAL A 46 -10.86 0.43 -37.10
N VAL A 47 -10.81 1.56 -37.80
CA VAL A 47 -9.60 2.39 -37.86
C VAL A 47 -9.65 3.43 -36.76
N LEU A 48 -8.66 3.42 -35.87
CA LEU A 48 -8.54 4.39 -34.79
C LEU A 48 -7.28 5.24 -34.97
N LYS A 49 -7.39 6.54 -34.75
CA LYS A 49 -6.25 7.47 -34.65
C LYS A 49 -5.60 7.35 -33.27
N VAL A 50 -4.29 7.62 -33.18
CA VAL A 50 -3.57 7.70 -31.88
C VAL A 50 -4.32 8.56 -30.86
N ARG A 51 -4.80 9.74 -31.26
CA ARG A 51 -5.54 10.65 -30.36
C ARG A 51 -6.82 10.05 -29.79
N GLN A 52 -7.53 9.21 -30.55
CA GLN A 52 -8.74 8.54 -30.07
C GLN A 52 -8.39 7.48 -29.01
N ILE A 53 -7.29 6.76 -29.22
CA ILE A 53 -6.78 5.79 -28.23
C ILE A 53 -6.35 6.51 -26.96
N GLN A 54 -5.59 7.62 -27.07
CA GLN A 54 -5.17 8.45 -25.93
C GLN A 54 -6.36 9.05 -25.19
N GLN A 55 -7.35 9.59 -25.90
CA GLN A 55 -8.55 10.15 -25.26
C GLN A 55 -9.31 9.06 -24.49
N ALA A 56 -9.40 7.85 -25.06
CA ALA A 56 -10.05 6.72 -24.41
C ALA A 56 -9.29 6.25 -23.16
N THR A 57 -8.00 6.54 -22.98
CA THR A 57 -7.30 6.17 -21.73
C THR A 57 -7.77 6.91 -20.50
N SER A 58 -8.51 8.03 -20.64
CA SER A 58 -9.07 8.80 -19.52
C SER A 58 -10.02 7.97 -18.64
N VAL A 59 -10.71 6.98 -19.22
CA VAL A 59 -11.56 6.05 -18.44
C VAL A 59 -10.76 5.21 -17.44
N LEU A 60 -9.43 5.18 -17.58
CA LEU A 60 -8.49 4.47 -16.72
C LEU A 60 -7.68 5.40 -15.82
N ASP A 61 -8.08 6.67 -15.67
CA ASP A 61 -7.39 7.64 -14.80
C ASP A 61 -7.38 7.20 -13.33
N TYR A 62 -8.33 6.36 -12.91
CA TYR A 62 -8.32 5.75 -11.59
C TYR A 62 -7.06 4.89 -11.31
N LEU A 63 -6.34 4.43 -12.34
CA LEU A 63 -5.08 3.68 -12.18
C LEU A 63 -3.90 4.55 -11.72
N ASP A 64 -4.03 5.87 -11.78
CA ASP A 64 -2.97 6.80 -11.33
C ASP A 64 -2.99 7.01 -9.81
N SER A 65 -4.06 6.58 -9.15
CA SER A 65 -4.25 6.73 -7.71
C SER A 65 -4.31 5.38 -7.01
N LEU A 66 -3.91 5.34 -5.75
CA LEU A 66 -4.19 4.21 -4.87
C LEU A 66 -5.71 4.06 -4.69
N ALA A 67 -6.16 2.81 -4.60
CA ALA A 67 -7.55 2.53 -4.35
C ALA A 67 -7.99 3.06 -2.97
N PRO A 68 -9.21 3.62 -2.85
CA PRO A 68 -9.69 4.19 -1.59
C PRO A 68 -9.93 3.12 -0.51
N MET A 69 -10.12 1.87 -0.91
CA MET A 69 -10.22 0.71 -0.02
C MET A 69 -9.09 -0.27 -0.37
N PRO A 70 -8.45 -0.91 0.62
CA PRO A 70 -7.38 -1.84 0.35
C PRO A 70 -7.86 -3.02 -0.50
N ILE A 71 -7.16 -3.26 -1.61
CA ILE A 71 -7.41 -4.37 -2.50
C ILE A 71 -6.18 -5.26 -2.54
N ARG A 72 -6.42 -6.58 -2.63
CA ARG A 72 -5.36 -7.59 -2.64
C ARG A 72 -5.65 -8.69 -3.64
N ILE A 73 -4.60 -9.38 -4.03
CA ILE A 73 -4.73 -10.66 -4.72
C ILE A 73 -5.21 -11.70 -3.69
N SER A 74 -6.33 -12.37 -3.97
CA SER A 74 -6.97 -13.24 -2.98
C SER A 74 -6.19 -14.52 -2.69
N ARG A 75 -5.44 -15.03 -3.69
CA ARG A 75 -4.65 -16.26 -3.61
C ARG A 75 -3.36 -16.18 -4.43
N ILE A 76 -2.30 -16.80 -3.92
CA ILE A 76 -1.08 -17.11 -4.67
C ILE A 76 -0.88 -18.62 -4.61
N GLY A 77 -1.01 -19.29 -5.75
CA GLY A 77 -1.07 -20.75 -5.80
C GLY A 77 -2.22 -21.28 -4.93
N LYS A 78 -1.90 -22.18 -3.99
CA LYS A 78 -2.89 -22.73 -3.04
C LYS A 78 -3.14 -21.82 -1.83
N HIS A 79 -2.26 -20.87 -1.54
CA HIS A 79 -2.28 -20.05 -0.33
C HIS A 79 -3.31 -18.93 -0.43
N ARG A 80 -4.08 -18.73 0.64
CA ARG A 80 -5.12 -17.69 0.72
C ARG A 80 -4.61 -16.53 1.56
N ALA A 81 -4.76 -15.31 1.07
CA ALA A 81 -4.28 -14.14 1.80
C ALA A 81 -5.23 -13.74 2.95
N LEU A 82 -4.65 -13.11 3.97
CA LEU A 82 -5.32 -12.43 5.09
C LEU A 82 -6.34 -11.38 4.61
N PRO A 83 -7.37 -11.02 5.40
CA PRO A 83 -8.31 -9.94 5.08
C PRO A 83 -7.62 -8.66 4.58
N ALA A 84 -8.15 -8.04 3.53
CA ALA A 84 -7.46 -6.94 2.84
C ALA A 84 -7.32 -5.69 3.72
N ASP A 85 -8.29 -5.48 4.57
CA ASP A 85 -8.41 -4.42 5.55
C ASP A 85 -7.79 -4.75 6.90
N PHE A 86 -7.22 -5.96 7.08
CA PHE A 86 -6.69 -6.44 8.35
C PHE A 86 -7.73 -6.54 9.48
N GLU A 87 -9.03 -6.63 9.16
CA GLU A 87 -10.03 -6.95 10.17
C GLU A 87 -9.82 -8.40 10.66
N LYS A 88 -9.88 -8.61 11.98
CA LYS A 88 -9.66 -9.91 12.66
C LYS A 88 -8.24 -10.47 12.49
N VAL A 89 -7.29 -9.62 12.10
CA VAL A 89 -5.87 -9.96 12.04
C VAL A 89 -5.20 -9.55 13.36
N PRO A 90 -4.39 -10.41 14.00
CA PRO A 90 -3.64 -10.04 15.21
C PRO A 90 -2.73 -8.83 14.98
N PHE A 91 -2.67 -7.94 15.97
CA PHE A 91 -1.91 -6.70 15.90
C PHE A 91 -0.41 -6.95 15.71
N GLU A 92 0.15 -7.99 16.31
CA GLU A 92 1.54 -8.41 16.07
C GLU A 92 1.84 -8.66 14.58
N GLN A 93 0.87 -9.23 13.86
CA GLN A 93 1.01 -9.56 12.46
C GLN A 93 1.01 -8.29 11.62
N TYR A 94 0.15 -7.32 11.96
CA TYR A 94 0.18 -5.97 11.38
C TYR A 94 1.52 -5.28 11.62
N LEU A 95 2.03 -5.27 12.86
CA LEU A 95 3.29 -4.62 13.22
C LEU A 95 4.46 -5.20 12.41
N TYR A 96 4.52 -6.52 12.27
CA TYR A 96 5.59 -7.16 11.51
C TYR A 96 5.53 -6.79 10.02
N VAL A 97 4.34 -6.89 9.41
CA VAL A 97 4.17 -6.54 7.98
C VAL A 97 4.43 -5.05 7.75
N ASP A 98 4.03 -4.17 8.68
CA ASP A 98 4.31 -2.75 8.59
C ASP A 98 5.81 -2.46 8.67
N ASN A 99 6.53 -3.08 9.60
CA ASN A 99 7.98 -2.92 9.72
C ASN A 99 8.71 -3.35 8.44
N LEU A 100 8.31 -4.48 7.83
CA LEU A 100 8.83 -4.88 6.52
C LEU A 100 8.51 -3.87 5.43
N PHE A 101 7.29 -3.33 5.41
CA PHE A 101 6.87 -2.35 4.42
C PHE A 101 7.66 -1.04 4.55
N GLN A 102 7.84 -0.52 5.77
CA GLN A 102 8.67 0.65 6.01
C GLN A 102 10.13 0.39 5.64
N GLY A 103 10.66 -0.79 5.95
CA GLY A 103 11.99 -1.21 5.51
C GLY A 103 12.09 -1.15 3.98
N TYR A 104 11.11 -1.69 3.27
CA TYR A 104 11.07 -1.70 1.81
C TYR A 104 11.02 -0.29 1.22
N LEU A 105 10.21 0.61 1.78
CA LEU A 105 10.15 2.01 1.31
C LEU A 105 11.52 2.70 1.36
N ASN A 106 12.37 2.33 2.34
CA ASN A 106 13.70 2.91 2.51
C ASN A 106 14.80 2.19 1.72
N THR A 107 14.76 0.86 1.63
CA THR A 107 15.85 0.06 1.03
C THR A 107 15.57 -0.39 -0.40
N GLN A 108 14.31 -0.43 -0.80
CA GLN A 108 13.83 -0.95 -2.10
C GLN A 108 14.24 -2.42 -2.34
N GLN A 109 14.45 -3.21 -1.27
CA GLN A 109 14.84 -4.62 -1.38
C GLN A 109 13.62 -5.54 -1.54
N ASP A 110 13.54 -6.24 -2.68
CA ASP A 110 12.46 -7.18 -2.99
C ASP A 110 12.30 -8.31 -1.96
N GLU A 111 13.36 -8.66 -1.24
CA GLU A 111 13.34 -9.65 -0.15
C GLU A 111 12.35 -9.29 0.95
N LEU A 112 12.17 -8.00 1.24
CA LEU A 112 11.19 -7.53 2.23
C LEU A 112 9.76 -7.78 1.74
N LEU A 113 9.48 -7.57 0.45
CA LEU A 113 8.18 -7.91 -0.15
C LEU A 113 7.93 -9.43 -0.17
N LEU A 114 8.99 -10.24 -0.33
CA LEU A 114 8.89 -11.69 -0.23
C LEU A 114 8.52 -12.13 1.19
N GLN A 115 9.18 -11.60 2.22
CA GLN A 115 8.85 -11.88 3.61
C GLN A 115 7.42 -11.42 3.95
N MET A 116 6.99 -10.27 3.43
CA MET A 116 5.60 -9.82 3.55
C MET A 116 4.65 -10.82 2.91
N ALA A 117 4.97 -11.35 1.72
CA ALA A 117 4.15 -12.36 1.07
C ALA A 117 3.99 -13.62 1.93
N GLN A 118 5.05 -14.08 2.58
CA GLN A 118 5.00 -15.27 3.43
C GLN A 118 4.01 -15.10 4.58
N ILE A 119 3.96 -13.92 5.19
CA ILE A 119 3.04 -13.64 6.30
C ILE A 119 1.63 -13.38 5.82
N LEU A 120 1.48 -12.53 4.80
CA LEU A 120 0.16 -12.18 4.24
C LEU A 120 -0.59 -13.38 3.68
N TYR A 121 0.13 -14.42 3.24
CA TYR A 121 -0.45 -15.66 2.70
C TYR A 121 -0.27 -16.87 3.63
N GLY A 122 0.30 -16.68 4.83
CA GLY A 122 0.45 -17.69 5.88
C GLY A 122 1.29 -18.90 5.47
N SER A 123 2.35 -18.72 4.67
CA SER A 123 3.25 -19.81 4.30
C SER A 123 4.60 -19.34 3.75
N ASP A 124 5.68 -19.93 4.26
CA ASP A 124 7.04 -19.71 3.78
C ASP A 124 7.28 -20.24 2.35
N HIS A 125 6.40 -21.12 1.88
CA HIS A 125 6.47 -21.75 0.56
C HIS A 125 5.70 -20.98 -0.52
N VAL A 126 5.13 -19.82 -0.19
CA VAL A 126 4.52 -18.96 -1.21
C VAL A 126 5.58 -18.52 -2.22
N LYS A 127 5.29 -18.69 -3.51
CA LYS A 127 6.19 -18.31 -4.61
C LYS A 127 5.58 -17.16 -5.41
N PRO A 128 5.64 -15.92 -4.90
CA PRO A 128 5.11 -14.77 -5.62
C PRO A 128 5.96 -14.49 -6.87
N SER A 129 5.29 -14.10 -7.95
CA SER A 129 5.97 -13.54 -9.12
C SER A 129 6.17 -12.03 -8.93
N LYS A 130 6.97 -11.37 -9.78
CA LYS A 130 7.14 -9.90 -9.74
C LYS A 130 5.81 -9.14 -9.70
N ALA A 131 4.82 -9.58 -10.47
CA ALA A 131 3.49 -8.99 -10.47
C ALA A 131 2.76 -9.14 -9.12
N HIS A 132 2.99 -10.24 -8.40
CA HIS A 132 2.43 -10.44 -7.07
C HIS A 132 3.11 -9.52 -6.05
N LEU A 133 4.43 -9.32 -6.13
CA LEU A 133 5.17 -8.40 -5.26
C LEU A 133 4.69 -6.96 -5.42
N VAL A 134 4.51 -6.51 -6.67
CA VAL A 134 3.89 -5.20 -6.94
C VAL A 134 2.47 -5.13 -6.38
N GLY A 135 1.68 -6.20 -6.52
CA GLY A 135 0.35 -6.27 -5.90
C GLY A 135 0.37 -6.15 -4.37
N ILE A 136 1.36 -6.75 -3.70
CA ILE A 136 1.55 -6.65 -2.24
C ILE A 136 1.94 -5.23 -1.84
N PHE A 137 2.83 -4.58 -2.59
CA PHE A 137 3.16 -3.17 -2.38
C PHE A 137 1.91 -2.29 -2.45
N TYR A 138 1.09 -2.42 -3.51
CA TYR A 138 -0.13 -1.64 -3.66
C TYR A 138 -1.18 -1.97 -2.59
N TRP A 139 -1.26 -3.22 -2.15
CA TRP A 139 -2.11 -3.61 -1.02
C TRP A 139 -1.70 -2.84 0.24
N MET A 140 -0.42 -2.86 0.64
CA MET A 140 0.01 -2.15 1.84
C MET A 140 -0.09 -0.63 1.72
N ALA A 141 0.23 -0.08 0.54
CA ALA A 141 0.10 1.36 0.30
C ALA A 141 -1.36 1.83 0.45
N SER A 142 -2.30 1.11 -0.17
CA SER A 142 -3.74 1.42 -0.04
C SER A 142 -4.27 1.16 1.38
N LEU A 143 -3.78 0.13 2.08
CA LEU A 143 -4.11 -0.12 3.48
C LEU A 143 -3.66 1.03 4.40
N LYS A 144 -2.44 1.52 4.21
CA LYS A 144 -1.91 2.66 4.97
C LYS A 144 -2.72 3.92 4.73
N GLN A 145 -3.08 4.20 3.47
CA GLN A 145 -3.94 5.34 3.15
C GLN A 145 -5.32 5.19 3.77
N TYR A 146 -5.89 3.99 3.73
CA TYR A 146 -7.20 3.70 4.33
C TYR A 146 -7.20 3.84 5.85
N PHE A 147 -6.17 3.33 6.53
CA PHE A 147 -6.03 3.55 7.98
C PHE A 147 -5.79 5.01 8.33
N ALA A 148 -5.05 5.75 7.49
CA ALA A 148 -4.85 7.19 7.72
C ALA A 148 -6.15 8.00 7.61
N SER A 149 -7.10 7.58 6.76
CA SER A 149 -8.41 8.25 6.68
C SER A 149 -9.35 7.87 7.82
N LEU A 150 -9.19 6.69 8.43
CA LEU A 150 -10.01 6.24 9.55
C LEU A 150 -9.49 6.71 10.91
N PHE A 151 -8.17 6.67 11.13
CA PHE A 151 -7.52 6.97 12.40
C PHE A 151 -6.70 8.25 12.28
N THR A 152 -7.39 9.37 12.07
CA THR A 152 -6.79 10.67 11.72
C THR A 152 -5.99 11.30 12.86
N ASN A 153 -6.29 10.95 14.12
CA ASN A 153 -5.56 11.49 15.28
C ASN A 153 -4.23 10.74 15.45
N PHE A 154 -4.21 9.44 15.14
CA PHE A 154 -3.02 8.62 15.17
C PHE A 154 -2.12 8.85 13.93
N TYR A 155 -2.66 8.72 12.72
CA TYR A 155 -1.93 8.97 11.48
C TYR A 155 -1.99 10.45 11.10
N LYS A 156 -1.13 11.24 11.74
CA LYS A 156 -0.96 12.64 11.33
C LYS A 156 -0.09 12.74 10.09
N PRO A 157 -0.41 13.63 9.15
CA PRO A 157 0.53 13.97 8.08
C PRO A 157 1.86 14.37 8.70
N ALA A 158 2.96 13.82 8.19
CA ALA A 158 4.27 14.30 8.59
C ALA A 158 4.31 15.83 8.36
N PRO A 159 4.82 16.63 9.30
CA PRO A 159 5.05 18.04 9.04
C PRO A 159 5.89 18.14 7.76
N ALA A 160 5.52 19.07 6.87
CA ALA A 160 6.25 19.30 5.62
C ALA A 160 7.74 19.34 5.94
N LYS A 161 8.55 18.58 5.20
CA LYS A 161 10.01 18.49 5.35
C LYS A 161 10.60 19.90 5.46
N GLY A 162 10.82 20.37 6.68
CA GLY A 162 11.11 21.78 6.95
C GLY A 162 11.35 22.12 8.42
N GLU A 163 10.89 21.28 9.37
CA GLU A 163 11.14 21.50 10.81
C GLU A 163 11.95 20.38 11.48
N ALA A 164 12.72 19.61 10.70
CA ALA A 164 13.78 18.78 11.26
C ALA A 164 15.11 19.52 11.05
N ASN A 165 15.73 19.98 12.13
CA ASN A 165 17.08 20.56 12.11
C ASN A 165 18.05 19.58 11.43
N LEU A 166 18.40 19.84 10.17
CA LEU A 166 19.30 19.03 9.33
C LEU A 166 20.77 19.06 9.76
N LEU A 167 21.08 19.61 10.94
CA LEU A 167 22.44 19.80 11.45
C LEU A 167 22.62 19.32 12.91
N GLY A 168 21.66 18.58 13.47
CA GLY A 168 21.79 18.07 14.84
C GLY A 168 21.32 16.62 14.96
N SER A 169 22.24 15.75 15.37
CA SER A 169 22.09 14.32 15.66
C SER A 169 22.06 13.39 14.44
N SER A 170 22.98 12.42 14.45
CA SER A 170 23.04 11.26 13.55
C SER A 170 21.63 10.74 13.31
N GLN A 171 21.17 10.72 12.05
CA GLN A 171 19.89 10.11 11.74
C GLN A 171 19.91 8.68 12.30
N PRO A 172 19.00 8.34 13.24
CA PRO A 172 18.95 6.98 13.77
C PRO A 172 18.78 6.03 12.60
N ASP A 173 19.44 4.87 12.63
CA ASP A 173 19.25 3.87 11.57
C ASP A 173 17.74 3.54 11.46
N ILE A 174 17.27 3.20 10.25
CA ILE A 174 15.84 2.97 10.03
C ILE A 174 15.26 1.88 10.94
N TYR A 175 16.04 0.85 11.28
CA TYR A 175 15.61 -0.23 12.17
C TYR A 175 15.40 0.27 13.61
N SER A 176 16.25 1.18 14.10
CA SER A 176 16.08 1.81 15.40
C SER A 176 14.81 2.67 15.44
N GLN A 177 14.52 3.42 14.37
CA GLN A 177 13.28 4.21 14.27
C GLN A 177 12.04 3.32 14.26
N LEU A 178 12.07 2.21 13.52
CA LEU A 178 10.96 1.26 13.45
C LEU A 178 10.72 0.56 14.79
N ARG A 179 11.81 0.17 15.47
CA ARG A 179 11.75 -0.42 16.81
C ARG A 179 11.16 0.56 17.82
N ASP A 180 11.60 1.81 17.80
CA ASP A 180 11.12 2.83 18.73
C ASP A 180 9.65 3.16 18.48
N SER A 181 9.23 3.25 17.22
CA SER A 181 7.82 3.40 16.83
C SER A 181 6.95 2.23 17.32
N THR A 182 7.42 0.99 17.10
CA THR A 182 6.74 -0.22 17.57
C THR A 182 6.60 -0.24 19.09
N ASN A 183 7.69 0.03 19.80
CA ASN A 183 7.71 0.10 21.26
C ASN A 183 6.79 1.21 21.79
N ALA A 184 6.73 2.36 21.12
CA ALA A 184 5.83 3.45 21.48
C ALA A 184 4.36 3.03 21.35
N MET A 185 3.98 2.33 20.28
CA MET A 185 2.62 1.79 20.12
C MET A 185 2.28 0.77 21.22
N ILE A 186 3.17 -0.19 21.48
CA ILE A 186 2.97 -1.20 22.54
C ILE A 186 2.86 -0.52 23.90
N ARG A 187 3.77 0.40 24.23
CA ARG A 187 3.77 1.15 25.49
C ARG A 187 2.51 1.99 25.66
N ALA A 188 2.05 2.64 24.59
CA ALA A 188 0.81 3.42 24.61
C ALA A 188 -0.38 2.52 24.96
N LEU A 189 -0.46 1.33 24.37
CA LEU A 189 -1.55 0.38 24.60
C LEU A 189 -1.48 -0.29 25.98
N THR A 190 -0.29 -0.64 26.47
CA THR A 190 -0.12 -1.28 27.78
C THR A 190 -0.14 -0.29 28.95
N GLY A 191 0.11 1.00 28.69
CA GLY A 191 0.39 1.98 29.73
C GLY A 191 1.73 1.75 30.44
N GLY A 192 2.64 0.98 29.83
CA GLY A 192 3.92 0.60 30.43
C GLY A 192 3.88 -0.69 31.26
N ASP A 193 2.75 -1.39 31.32
CA ASP A 193 2.59 -2.66 32.01
C ASP A 193 2.90 -3.85 31.08
N ILE A 194 4.09 -4.44 31.24
CA ILE A 194 4.59 -5.54 30.40
C ILE A 194 3.71 -6.80 30.45
N THR A 195 2.96 -7.01 31.54
CA THR A 195 2.09 -8.20 31.68
C THR A 195 0.92 -8.21 30.68
N LYS A 196 0.60 -7.05 30.10
CA LYS A 196 -0.47 -6.89 29.11
C LYS A 196 0.01 -7.04 27.67
N GLU A 197 1.32 -7.08 27.43
CA GLU A 197 1.90 -7.04 26.10
C GLU A 197 1.42 -8.20 25.22
N GLU A 198 1.48 -9.43 25.72
CA GLU A 198 1.01 -10.61 24.97
C GLU A 198 -0.47 -10.48 24.55
N ARG A 199 -1.32 -9.93 25.43
CA ARG A 199 -2.72 -9.70 25.13
C ARG A 199 -2.93 -8.62 24.07
N ILE A 200 -2.12 -7.56 24.10
CA ILE A 200 -2.15 -6.48 23.11
C ILE A 200 -1.69 -7.01 21.74
N LEU A 201 -0.62 -7.80 21.70
CA LEU A 201 -0.08 -8.38 20.47
C LEU A 201 -1.09 -9.30 19.77
N LYS A 202 -1.84 -10.09 20.54
CA LYS A 202 -2.92 -10.97 20.05
C LYS A 202 -4.24 -10.25 19.78
N MET A 203 -4.36 -8.98 20.14
CA MET A 203 -5.57 -8.19 19.92
C MET A 203 -5.82 -8.02 18.43
N ASP A 204 -7.08 -7.87 18.05
CA ASP A 204 -7.46 -7.46 16.71
C ASP A 204 -6.82 -6.11 16.32
N THR A 205 -6.27 -6.03 15.10
CA THR A 205 -5.55 -4.85 14.58
C THR A 205 -6.43 -3.60 14.61
N TRP A 206 -7.70 -3.72 14.22
CA TRP A 206 -8.61 -2.57 14.23
C TRP A 206 -8.87 -2.07 15.64
N ARG A 207 -9.06 -2.99 16.60
CA ARG A 207 -9.23 -2.59 17.99
C ARG A 207 -7.98 -1.88 18.53
N ALA A 208 -6.79 -2.41 18.24
CA ALA A 208 -5.54 -1.77 18.65
C ALA A 208 -5.38 -0.37 18.05
N LEU A 209 -5.66 -0.19 16.75
CA LEU A 209 -5.58 1.12 16.09
C LEU A 209 -6.64 2.11 16.59
N THR A 210 -7.84 1.64 16.91
CA THR A 210 -8.90 2.47 17.51
C THR A 210 -8.46 3.03 18.87
N GLU A 211 -7.85 2.20 19.71
CA GLU A 211 -7.33 2.61 21.02
C GLU A 211 -6.14 3.57 20.89
N LEU A 212 -5.25 3.34 19.91
CA LEU A 212 -4.15 4.25 19.60
C LEU A 212 -4.67 5.63 19.14
N ASP A 213 -5.71 5.67 18.32
CA ASP A 213 -6.33 6.92 17.87
C ASP A 213 -6.98 7.69 19.01
N ALA A 214 -7.71 7.01 19.89
CA ALA A 214 -8.30 7.62 21.09
C ALA A 214 -7.22 8.24 21.99
N LYS A 215 -6.14 7.49 22.27
CA LYS A 215 -5.00 7.99 23.06
C LYS A 215 -4.31 9.17 22.39
N ALA A 216 -4.17 9.16 21.06
CA ALA A 216 -3.58 10.27 20.32
C ALA A 216 -4.44 11.54 20.41
N LYS A 217 -5.77 11.39 20.37
CA LYS A 217 -6.73 12.48 20.57
C LYS A 217 -6.65 13.06 21.98
N GLU A 218 -6.69 12.21 23.01
CA GLU A 218 -6.56 12.63 24.42
C GLU A 218 -5.25 13.40 24.67
N ALA A 219 -4.14 12.88 24.14
CA ALA A 219 -2.84 13.55 24.26
C ALA A 219 -2.82 14.93 23.59
N GLU A 220 -3.51 15.10 22.47
CA GLU A 220 -3.64 16.39 21.80
C GLU A 220 -4.54 17.36 22.59
N GLU A 221 -5.65 16.89 23.14
CA GLU A 221 -6.55 17.70 23.97
C GLU A 221 -5.84 18.19 25.23
N LEU A 222 -5.08 17.33 25.91
CA LEU A 222 -4.23 17.72 27.02
C LEU A 222 -3.19 18.77 26.59
N ARG A 223 -2.47 18.54 25.49
CA ARG A 223 -1.52 19.53 24.94
C ARG A 223 -2.18 20.87 24.65
N LYS A 224 -3.42 20.90 24.16
CA LYS A 224 -4.19 22.13 23.92
C LYS A 224 -4.63 22.79 25.22
N ALA A 225 -5.02 22.02 26.24
CA ALA A 225 -5.37 22.53 27.55
C ALA A 225 -4.17 23.17 28.28
N TYR A 226 -3.00 22.53 28.24
CA TYR A 226 -1.76 23.07 28.81
C TYR A 226 -1.15 24.23 28.00
N LYS A 227 -1.56 24.43 26.74
CA LYS A 227 -1.13 25.56 25.88
C LYS A 227 -2.03 26.80 26.00
N LYS A 228 -3.16 26.74 26.69
CA LYS A 228 -3.95 27.93 27.00
C LYS A 228 -3.31 28.65 28.20
N PRO A 229 -2.91 29.92 28.06
CA PRO A 229 -2.39 30.72 29.17
C PRO A 229 -3.46 30.97 30.24
#